data_AF-A0A936SBS7-F1
#
_entry.id   AF-A0A936SBS7-F1
#
_cell.length_a   1.000
_cell.length_b   1.000
_cell.length_c   1.000
_cell.angle_alpha   90.00
_cell.angle_beta   90.00
_cell.angle_gamma   90.00
#
_symmetry.space_group_name_H-M   'P 1'
#
loop_
_entity.id
_entity.type
_entity.pdbx_description
1 polymer ?
#
loop_
_entity_poly.entity_id
_entity_poly.type
_entity_poly.pdbx_seq_one_letter_code
_entity_poly.pdbx_strand_id
1 'polypeptide(L)'
;MGAAAAVVGQNIGAGHPDRANKAVGVAARYGMAGSAFLGVFYFFFPQQLLAIFGMTDPEAVMIGIQLLRILAFSGLFISVALTYTGGLQGSGDTKSPLYISIISQVVIPLGVCFLIREFGHLEPIHIWLAILAGHVTRCVLSVMIFRRGKWRNIAVDIGRMEG
;
A
#
# COMPACT_ATOMS: atom_id res chain seq x y z
N MET A 1 3.93 1.41 -7.92
CA MET A 1 3.07 2.61 -7.92
C MET A 1 3.28 3.46 -9.19
N GLY A 2 4.46 4.05 -9.43
CA GLY A 2 4.70 4.91 -10.60
C GLY A 2 4.45 4.25 -11.96
N ALA A 3 4.91 3.00 -12.15
CA ALA A 3 4.64 2.25 -13.37
C ALA A 3 3.14 2.02 -13.62
N ALA A 4 2.35 1.76 -12.57
CA ALA A 4 0.90 1.61 -12.69
C ALA A 4 0.24 2.94 -13.09
N ALA A 5 0.70 4.07 -12.52
CA ALA A 5 0.21 5.39 -12.88
C ALA A 5 0.49 5.71 -14.36
N ALA A 6 1.71 5.45 -14.84
CA ALA A 6 2.09 5.67 -16.23
C ALA A 6 1.26 4.81 -17.20
N VAL A 7 1.15 3.51 -16.95
CA VAL A 7 0.38 2.58 -17.80
C VAL A 7 -1.10 2.96 -17.82
N VAL A 8 -1.68 3.35 -16.68
CA VAL A 8 -3.08 3.79 -16.64
C VAL A 8 -3.27 5.09 -17.41
N GLY A 9 -2.41 6.09 -17.19
CA GLY A 9 -2.49 7.37 -17.91
C GLY A 9 -2.39 7.21 -19.42
N GLN A 10 -1.45 6.38 -19.90
CA GLN A 10 -1.32 6.06 -21.32
C GLN A 10 -2.56 5.37 -21.89
N ASN A 11 -3.13 4.38 -21.18
CA ASN A 11 -4.32 3.67 -21.66
C ASN A 11 -5.58 4.53 -21.63
N ILE A 12 -5.71 5.44 -20.65
CA ILE A 12 -6.82 6.39 -20.61
C ILE A 12 -6.68 7.41 -21.75
N GLY A 13 -5.49 7.98 -21.94
CA GLY A 13 -5.21 8.91 -23.05
C GLY A 13 -5.43 8.28 -24.43
N ALA A 14 -5.22 6.97 -24.57
CA ALA A 14 -5.49 6.20 -25.79
C ALA A 14 -6.95 5.72 -25.94
N GLY A 15 -7.88 6.13 -25.06
CA GLY A 15 -9.29 5.73 -25.14
C GLY A 15 -9.55 4.25 -24.78
N HIS A 16 -8.67 3.63 -24.00
CA HIS A 16 -8.72 2.21 -23.62
C HIS A 16 -8.77 1.97 -22.10
N PRO A 17 -9.78 2.47 -21.37
CA PRO A 17 -9.88 2.34 -19.91
C PRO A 17 -9.98 0.87 -19.42
N ASP A 18 -10.50 -0.06 -20.23
CA ASP A 18 -10.53 -1.48 -19.87
C ASP A 18 -9.13 -2.10 -19.82
N ARG A 19 -8.21 -1.64 -20.68
CA ARG A 19 -6.81 -2.07 -20.64
C ARG A 19 -6.11 -1.54 -19.39
N ALA A 20 -6.42 -0.30 -18.97
CA ALA A 20 -5.94 0.26 -17.71
C ALA A 20 -6.37 -0.60 -16.50
N ASN A 21 -7.65 -1.00 -16.43
CA ASN A 21 -8.16 -1.86 -15.35
C ASN A 21 -7.47 -3.23 -15.32
N LYS A 22 -7.32 -3.88 -16.49
CA LYS A 22 -6.61 -5.16 -16.60
C LYS A 22 -5.15 -5.03 -16.16
N ALA A 23 -4.46 -3.98 -16.60
CA ALA A 23 -3.06 -3.74 -16.27
C ALA A 23 -2.84 -3.59 -14.75
N VAL A 24 -3.70 -2.81 -14.06
CA VAL A 24 -3.63 -2.67 -12.59
C VAL A 24 -3.84 -4.01 -11.89
N GLY A 25 -4.80 -4.82 -12.33
CA GLY A 25 -5.05 -6.14 -11.75
C GLY A 25 -3.93 -7.16 -12.01
N VAL A 26 -3.25 -7.08 -13.15
CA VAL A 26 -2.04 -7.88 -13.44
C VAL A 26 -0.88 -7.43 -12.56
N ALA A 27 -0.60 -6.13 -12.51
CA ALA A 27 0.46 -5.56 -11.69
C ALA A 27 0.26 -5.88 -10.20
N ALA A 28 -0.98 -5.86 -9.70
CA ALA A 28 -1.28 -6.19 -8.30
C ALA A 28 -0.96 -7.65 -7.98
N ARG A 29 -1.21 -8.58 -8.92
CA ARG A 29 -0.87 -10.01 -8.76
C ARG A 29 0.65 -10.23 -8.73
N TYR A 30 1.39 -9.60 -9.64
CA TYR A 30 2.86 -9.66 -9.62
C TYR A 30 3.45 -9.02 -8.35
N GLY A 31 2.91 -7.88 -7.93
CA GLY A 31 3.30 -7.22 -6.68
C GLY A 31 3.07 -8.13 -5.48
N MET A 32 1.89 -8.74 -5.39
CA MET A 32 1.55 -9.69 -4.32
C MET A 32 2.48 -10.92 -4.33
N ALA A 33 2.77 -11.50 -5.49
CA ALA A 33 3.69 -12.63 -5.61
C ALA A 33 5.12 -12.27 -5.17
N GLY A 34 5.62 -11.10 -5.58
CA GLY A 34 6.93 -10.59 -5.14
C GLY A 34 6.97 -10.31 -3.64
N SER A 35 5.91 -9.72 -3.08
CA SER A 35 5.79 -9.49 -1.64
C SER A 35 5.69 -10.80 -0.86
N ALA A 36 4.99 -11.81 -1.37
CA ALA A 36 4.93 -13.13 -0.74
C ALA A 36 6.31 -13.79 -0.73
N PHE A 37 7.04 -13.73 -1.84
CA PHE A 37 8.41 -14.23 -1.94
C PHE A 37 9.34 -13.56 -0.91
N LEU A 38 9.35 -12.22 -0.84
CA LEU A 38 10.13 -11.50 0.18
C LEU A 38 9.64 -11.80 1.61
N GLY A 39 8.33 -11.96 1.79
CA GLY A 39 7.71 -12.28 3.07
C GLY A 39 8.18 -13.61 3.65
N VAL A 40 8.48 -14.61 2.81
CA VAL A 40 9.11 -15.86 3.24
C VAL A 40 10.43 -15.58 3.96
N PHE A 41 11.30 -14.74 3.37
CA PHE A 41 12.58 -14.42 4.01
C PHE A 41 12.40 -13.64 5.32
N TYR A 42 11.49 -12.67 5.32
CA TYR A 42 11.21 -11.87 6.52
C TYR A 42 10.66 -12.71 7.67
N PHE A 43 9.88 -13.76 7.36
CA PHE A 43 9.28 -14.63 8.36
C PHE A 43 10.27 -15.67 8.91
N PHE A 44 11.00 -16.36 8.03
CA PHE A 44 11.88 -17.49 8.40
C PHE A 44 13.30 -17.09 8.77
N PHE A 45 13.83 -16.00 8.21
CA PHE A 45 15.23 -15.57 8.41
C PHE A 45 15.39 -14.14 8.94
N PRO A 46 14.57 -13.67 9.92
CA PRO A 46 14.62 -12.28 10.35
C PRO A 46 15.96 -11.91 11.02
N GLN A 47 16.54 -12.81 11.82
CA GLN A 47 17.81 -12.54 12.51
C GLN A 47 18.97 -12.34 11.52
N GLN A 48 19.05 -13.20 10.51
CA GLN A 48 20.08 -13.15 9.48
C GLN A 48 19.95 -11.86 8.67
N LEU A 49 18.72 -11.46 8.35
CA LEU A 49 18.46 -10.20 7.65
C LEU A 49 18.88 -8.98 8.50
N LEU A 50 18.57 -8.98 9.80
CA LEU A 50 18.98 -7.90 10.71
C LEU A 50 20.51 -7.88 10.92
N ALA A 51 21.16 -9.03 10.95
CA ALA A 51 22.61 -9.15 11.10
C ALA A 51 23.38 -8.51 9.93
N ILE A 52 22.82 -8.50 8.71
CA ILE A 52 23.41 -7.79 7.55
C ILE A 52 23.55 -6.28 7.84
N PHE A 53 22.63 -5.72 8.64
CA PHE A 53 22.68 -4.32 9.07
C PHE A 53 23.55 -4.11 10.32
N GLY A 54 24.29 -5.12 10.78
CA GLY A 54 25.15 -5.02 11.96
C GLY A 54 24.38 -4.87 13.27
N MET A 55 23.12 -5.31 13.31
CA MET A 55 22.29 -5.17 14.50
C MET A 55 22.73 -6.19 15.57
N THR A 56 23.36 -5.70 16.63
CA THR A 56 23.97 -6.52 17.69
C THR A 56 23.30 -6.36 19.06
N ASP A 57 22.56 -5.27 19.27
CA ASP A 57 21.82 -5.05 20.51
C ASP A 57 20.65 -6.04 20.65
N PRO A 58 20.58 -6.84 21.73
CA PRO A 58 19.55 -7.87 21.87
C PRO A 58 18.11 -7.34 21.85
N GLU A 59 17.86 -6.18 22.46
CA GLU A 59 16.52 -5.60 22.54
C GLU A 59 16.06 -5.11 21.15
N ALA A 60 16.93 -4.38 20.45
CA ALA A 60 16.69 -3.94 19.08
C ALA A 60 16.46 -5.12 18.12
N VAL A 61 17.23 -6.20 18.26
CA VAL A 61 17.06 -7.42 17.45
C VAL A 61 15.69 -8.05 17.70
N MET A 62 15.24 -8.16 18.96
CA MET A 62 13.91 -8.71 19.26
C MET A 62 12.79 -7.89 18.63
N ILE A 63 12.85 -6.56 18.76
CA ILE A 63 11.86 -5.64 18.17
C ILE A 63 11.91 -5.74 16.63
N GLY A 64 13.10 -5.82 16.04
CA GLY A 64 13.30 -6.00 14.60
C GLY A 64 12.73 -7.32 14.07
N ILE A 65 12.87 -8.42 14.82
CA ILE A 65 12.29 -9.72 14.44
C ILE A 65 10.76 -9.62 14.40
N GLN A 66 10.15 -8.99 15.40
CA GLN A 66 8.70 -8.75 15.42
C GLN A 66 8.26 -7.93 14.20
N LEU A 67 8.98 -6.83 13.91
CA LEU A 67 8.71 -5.99 12.74
C LEU A 67 8.77 -6.80 11.44
N LEU A 68 9.85 -7.53 11.19
CA LEU A 68 10.01 -8.30 9.95
C LEU A 68 8.90 -9.35 9.77
N ARG A 69 8.54 -10.06 10.84
CA ARG A 69 7.44 -11.03 10.79
C ARG A 69 6.10 -10.38 10.46
N ILE A 70 5.81 -9.19 11.01
CA ILE A 70 4.60 -8.44 10.66
C ILE A 70 4.67 -7.92 9.22
N LEU A 71 5.84 -7.44 8.78
CA LEU A 71 6.06 -6.98 7.40
C LEU A 71 5.88 -8.09 6.37
N ALA A 72 6.16 -9.35 6.71
CA ALA A 72 5.91 -10.49 5.84
C ALA A 72 4.45 -10.56 5.37
N PHE A 73 3.50 -10.28 6.25
CA PHE A 73 2.07 -10.23 5.92
C PHE A 73 1.65 -8.86 5.39
N SER A 74 2.15 -7.80 6.02
CA SER A 74 1.83 -6.41 5.67
C SER A 74 2.22 -6.07 4.23
N GLY A 75 3.33 -6.64 3.73
CA GLY A 75 3.82 -6.54 2.36
C GLY A 75 2.78 -6.93 1.31
N LEU A 76 1.97 -7.95 1.59
CA LEU A 76 0.91 -8.43 0.68
C LEU A 76 -0.16 -7.36 0.46
N PHE A 77 -0.57 -6.68 1.54
CA PHE A 77 -1.61 -5.65 1.46
C PHE A 77 -1.08 -4.35 0.85
N ILE A 78 0.10 -3.90 1.28
CA ILE A 78 0.64 -2.63 0.81
C ILE A 78 1.02 -2.68 -0.68
N SER A 79 1.52 -3.82 -1.19
CA SER A 79 1.84 -3.96 -2.62
C SER A 79 0.61 -3.83 -3.52
N VAL A 80 -0.50 -4.45 -3.14
CA VAL A 80 -1.80 -4.28 -3.80
C VAL A 80 -2.27 -2.83 -3.66
N ALA A 81 -2.28 -2.29 -2.44
CA ALA A 81 -2.75 -0.94 -2.17
C ALA A 81 -2.02 0.12 -3.02
N LEU A 82 -0.69 0.05 -3.10
CA LEU A 82 0.15 0.97 -3.88
C LEU A 82 -0.07 0.82 -5.40
N THR A 83 -0.43 -0.37 -5.87
CA THR A 83 -0.74 -0.60 -7.28
C THR A 83 -2.05 0.05 -7.68
N TYR A 84 -3.12 -0.17 -6.91
CA TYR A 84 -4.41 0.48 -7.12
C TYR A 84 -4.35 2.00 -6.91
N THR A 85 -3.58 2.45 -5.91
CA THR A 85 -3.32 3.87 -5.66
C THR A 85 -2.59 4.53 -6.85
N GLY A 86 -1.62 3.83 -7.44
CA GLY A 86 -0.97 4.26 -8.68
C GLY A 86 -1.96 4.37 -9.84
N GLY A 87 -2.86 3.39 -9.98
CA GLY A 87 -3.91 3.45 -11.00
C GLY A 87 -4.85 4.65 -10.85
N LEU A 88 -5.31 4.94 -9.63
CA LEU A 88 -6.13 6.13 -9.35
C LEU A 88 -5.39 7.42 -9.73
N GLN A 89 -4.14 7.60 -9.30
CA GLN A 89 -3.36 8.80 -9.66
C GLN A 89 -3.09 8.89 -11.16
N GLY A 90 -2.81 7.76 -11.83
CA GLY A 90 -2.62 7.72 -13.28
C GLY A 90 -3.87 8.12 -14.08
N SER A 91 -5.06 7.95 -13.49
CA SER A 91 -6.33 8.40 -14.05
C SER A 91 -6.71 9.84 -13.72
N GLY A 92 -5.88 10.55 -12.97
CA GLY A 92 -6.17 11.91 -12.49
C GLY A 92 -6.94 11.98 -11.16
N ASP A 93 -7.36 10.85 -10.59
CA ASP A 93 -7.90 10.81 -9.23
C ASP A 93 -6.77 10.88 -8.18
N THR A 94 -6.44 12.10 -7.77
CA THR A 94 -5.45 12.35 -6.72
C THR A 94 -6.06 12.52 -5.33
N LYS A 95 -7.34 12.94 -5.25
CA LYS A 95 -8.03 13.20 -3.98
C LYS A 95 -8.34 11.91 -3.24
N SER A 96 -8.85 10.88 -3.92
CA SER A 96 -9.19 9.62 -3.22
C SER A 96 -7.95 8.97 -2.59
N PRO A 97 -6.81 8.82 -3.29
CA PRO A 97 -5.57 8.33 -2.69
C PRO A 97 -5.07 9.13 -1.50
N LEU A 98 -5.21 10.46 -1.52
CA LEU A 98 -4.81 11.33 -0.42
C LEU A 98 -5.60 11.01 0.85
N TYR A 99 -6.93 11.01 0.78
CA TYR A 99 -7.78 10.70 1.92
C TYR A 99 -7.56 9.28 2.43
N ILE A 100 -7.43 8.31 1.53
CA ILE A 100 -7.10 6.93 1.91
C ILE A 100 -5.77 6.89 2.67
N SER A 101 -4.74 7.61 2.21
CA SER A 101 -3.42 7.63 2.86
C SER A 101 -3.51 8.23 4.27
N ILE A 102 -4.20 9.35 4.44
CA ILE A 102 -4.37 9.99 5.77
C ILE A 102 -5.08 9.03 6.73
N ILE A 103 -6.19 8.44 6.31
CA ILE A 103 -6.95 7.51 7.16
C ILE A 103 -6.07 6.30 7.52
N SER A 104 -5.47 5.66 6.52
CA SER A 104 -4.75 4.40 6.72
C SER A 104 -3.38 4.52 7.38
N GLN A 105 -2.69 5.66 7.25
CA GLN A 105 -1.33 5.84 7.76
C GLN A 105 -1.27 6.68 9.04
N VAL A 106 -2.29 7.52 9.28
CA VAL A 106 -2.31 8.42 10.44
C VAL A 106 -3.44 8.04 11.38
N VAL A 107 -4.69 8.12 10.91
CA VAL A 107 -5.87 7.95 11.78
C VAL A 107 -5.92 6.55 12.38
N ILE A 108 -5.78 5.51 11.55
CA ILE A 108 -5.84 4.12 12.02
C ILE A 108 -4.68 3.79 12.97
N PRO A 109 -3.40 3.99 12.61
CA PRO A 109 -2.31 3.59 13.52
C PRO A 109 -2.31 4.40 14.83
N LEU A 110 -2.51 5.72 14.76
CA LEU A 110 -2.56 6.55 15.98
C LEU A 110 -3.78 6.24 16.83
N GLY A 111 -4.95 6.03 16.23
CA GLY A 111 -6.16 5.68 16.94
C GLY A 111 -6.04 4.33 17.66
N VAL A 112 -5.50 3.31 16.98
CA VAL A 112 -5.28 1.99 17.58
C VAL A 112 -4.28 2.08 18.73
N CYS A 113 -3.13 2.74 18.53
CA CYS A 113 -2.13 2.90 19.60
C CYS A 113 -2.66 3.71 20.79
N PHE A 114 -3.46 4.76 20.54
CA PHE A 114 -4.08 5.55 21.59
C PHE A 114 -5.05 4.71 22.42
N LEU A 115 -5.93 3.93 21.78
CA LEU A 115 -6.87 3.05 22.47
C LEU A 115 -6.14 1.97 23.29
N ILE A 116 -5.12 1.33 22.73
CA ILE A 116 -4.35 0.30 23.46
C ILE A 116 -3.67 0.90 24.69
N ARG A 117 -3.12 2.11 24.57
CA ARG A 117 -2.51 2.83 25.69
C ARG A 117 -3.52 3.18 26.79
N GLU A 118 -4.76 3.53 26.43
CA GLU A 118 -5.78 3.91 27.40
C GLU A 118 -6.29 2.69 28.20
N PHE A 119 -6.39 1.53 27.55
CA PHE A 119 -6.94 0.31 28.16
C PHE A 119 -5.87 -0.70 28.61
N GLY A 120 -4.58 -0.37 28.50
CA GLY A 120 -3.49 -1.28 28.83
C GLY A 120 -2.09 -0.72 28.58
N HIS A 121 -1.11 -1.61 28.43
CA HIS A 121 0.28 -1.25 28.18
C HIS A 121 0.59 -1.30 26.68
N LEU A 122 1.08 -0.19 26.14
CA LEU A 122 1.55 -0.11 24.76
C LEU A 122 2.93 -0.78 24.65
N GLU A 123 3.07 -1.69 23.70
CA GLU A 123 4.28 -2.46 23.44
C GLU A 123 4.61 -2.36 21.95
N PRO A 124 5.87 -2.60 21.53
CA PRO A 124 6.28 -2.50 20.13
C PRO A 124 5.40 -3.33 19.16
N ILE A 125 4.97 -4.53 19.57
CA ILE A 125 4.10 -5.38 18.76
C ILE A 125 2.76 -4.72 18.43
N HIS A 126 2.20 -3.93 19.35
CA HIS A 126 0.94 -3.21 19.14
C HIS A 126 1.07 -2.15 18.04
N ILE A 127 2.24 -1.48 17.96
CA ILE A 127 2.53 -0.50 16.92
C ILE A 127 2.62 -1.19 15.55
N TRP A 128 3.27 -2.36 15.47
CA TRP A 128 3.37 -3.14 14.23
C TRP A 128 2.00 -3.64 13.76
N LEU A 129 1.15 -4.11 14.68
CA LEU A 129 -0.21 -4.52 14.38
C LEU A 129 -1.08 -3.33 13.92
N ALA A 130 -0.91 -2.15 14.53
CA ALA A 130 -1.60 -0.93 14.12
C ALA A 130 -1.21 -0.51 12.68
N ILE A 131 0.08 -0.64 12.32
CA ILE A 131 0.56 -0.42 10.95
C ILE A 131 -0.03 -1.45 9.98
N LEU A 132 -0.06 -2.73 10.35
CA LEU A 132 -0.69 -3.78 9.53
C LEU A 132 -2.17 -3.48 9.28
N ALA A 133 -2.92 -3.09 10.32
CA ALA A 133 -4.32 -2.68 10.19
C ALA A 133 -4.47 -1.49 9.24
N GLY A 134 -3.56 -0.52 9.31
CA GLY A 134 -3.45 0.58 8.35
C GLY A 134 -3.27 0.08 6.91
N HIS A 135 -2.34 -0.83 6.66
CA HIS A 135 -2.10 -1.38 5.31
C HIS A 135 -3.26 -2.20 4.77
N VAL A 136 -3.92 -3.00 5.62
CA VAL A 136 -5.16 -3.71 5.27
C VAL A 136 -6.24 -2.71 4.87
N THR A 137 -6.45 -1.68 5.69
CA THR A 137 -7.43 -0.61 5.40
C THR A 137 -7.12 0.09 4.08
N ARG A 138 -5.85 0.43 3.84
CA ARG A 138 -5.39 1.05 2.60
C ARG A 138 -5.68 0.17 1.39
N CYS A 139 -5.39 -1.13 1.50
CA CYS A 139 -5.65 -2.10 0.44
C CYS A 139 -7.13 -2.18 0.12
N VAL A 140 -7.98 -2.38 1.13
CA VAL A 140 -9.43 -2.47 0.98
C VAL A 140 -9.99 -1.21 0.33
N LEU A 141 -9.67 -0.02 0.86
CA LEU A 141 -10.20 1.24 0.34
C LEU A 141 -9.72 1.53 -1.08
N SER A 142 -8.42 1.37 -1.38
CA SER A 142 -7.89 1.62 -2.72
C SER A 142 -8.50 0.68 -3.76
N VAL A 143 -8.68 -0.61 -3.44
CA VAL A 143 -9.35 -1.58 -4.32
C VAL A 143 -10.82 -1.22 -4.52
N MET A 144 -11.54 -0.90 -3.43
CA MET A 144 -12.96 -0.54 -3.49
C MET A 144 -13.19 0.72 -4.33
N ILE A 145 -12.43 1.79 -4.10
CA ILE A 145 -12.57 3.05 -4.84
C ILE A 145 -12.23 2.86 -6.31
N PHE A 146 -11.15 2.14 -6.62
CA PHE A 146 -10.81 1.84 -8.00
C PHE A 146 -11.90 1.00 -8.70
N ARG A 147 -12.47 0.01 -8.02
CA ARG A 147 -13.56 -0.81 -8.59
C ARG A 147 -14.86 -0.05 -8.83
N ARG A 148 -15.12 1.04 -8.09
CA ARG A 148 -16.29 1.92 -8.34
C ARG A 148 -16.25 2.61 -9.71
N GLY A 149 -15.10 2.63 -10.39
CA GLY A 149 -15.00 3.10 -11.77
C GLY A 149 -15.23 4.59 -12.00
N LYS A 150 -15.42 5.41 -10.94
CA LYS A 150 -15.61 6.87 -11.07
C LYS A 150 -14.44 7.54 -11.81
N TRP A 151 -13.24 6.99 -11.66
CA TRP A 151 -12.04 7.44 -12.35
C TRP A 151 -12.12 7.33 -13.89
N ARG A 152 -13.00 6.48 -14.42
CA ARG A 152 -13.18 6.30 -15.88
C ARG A 152 -13.82 7.52 -16.54
N ASN A 153 -14.54 8.33 -15.76
CA ASN A 153 -15.28 9.50 -16.24
C ASN A 153 -14.52 10.81 -16.00
N ILE A 154 -13.27 10.75 -15.51
CA ILE A 154 -12.43 11.93 -15.36
C ILE A 154 -11.96 12.30 -16.77
N ALA A 155 -12.72 13.17 -17.43
CA ALA A 155 -12.33 13.75 -18.71
C ALA A 155 -11.21 14.78 -18.48
N VAL A 156 -10.13 14.63 -19.23
CA VAL A 156 -9.13 15.69 -19.36
C VAL A 156 -9.70 16.69 -20.35
N ASP A 157 -10.09 17.87 -19.87
CA ASP A 157 -10.47 18.98 -20.73
C ASP A 157 -9.22 19.49 -21.44
N ILE A 158 -8.95 18.94 -22.63
CA ILE A 158 -7.92 19.46 -23.52
C ILE A 158 -8.57 20.66 -24.18
N GLY A 159 -8.45 21.83 -23.55
CA GLY A 159 -8.90 23.10 -24.10
C GLY A 159 -8.48 23.16 -25.57
N ARG A 160 -9.47 23.16 -26.46
CA ARG A 160 -9.24 23.26 -27.90
C ARG A 160 -8.58 24.61 -28.10
N MET A 161 -7.27 24.62 -28.32
CA MET A 161 -6.54 25.81 -28.78
C MET A 161 -7.04 26.02 -30.22
N GLU A 162 -8.17 26.72 -30.34
CA GLU A 162 -8.73 27.12 -31.62
C GLU A 162 -7.82 28.18 -32.23
N GLY A 163 -7.28 27.83 -33.40
CA GLY A 163 -7.00 28.72 -34.55
C GLY A 163 -6.05 29.87 -34.33
#